data_AF-A0A9P7CKA8-F1
#
_entry.id   AF-A0A9P7CKA8-F1
#
_cell.length_a   1.000
_cell.length_b   1.000
_cell.length_c   1.000
_cell.angle_alpha   90.00
_cell.angle_beta   90.00
_cell.angle_gamma   90.00
#
_symmetry.space_group_name_H-M   'P 1'
#
loop_
_entity.id
_entity.type
_entity.pdbx_description
1 polymer ?
#
loop_
_entity_poly.entity_id
_entity_poly.type
_entity_poly.pdbx_seq_one_letter_code
_entity_poly.pdbx_strand_id
1 'polypeptide(L)'
;MGKFKPDYIAYVKTRSTRYDPTIAKVKPTSANPGKPPSDLVKLGQQMKVMLNNLISYKIFSSVVCGILVEGKDCSLYKMDIIGQSFYRMVLVASFPLCTTLSKLCLIPNMSLCMIYLKDITIDTAKKVEKSELTKAKGQRKLENVVPESWMRHVTCTFKCKKTDGD
;
A
#
# COMPACT_ATOMS: atom_id res chain seq x y z
N MET A 1 -13.97 10.74 -7.33
CA MET A 1 -13.48 10.79 -5.94
C MET A 1 -14.16 9.69 -5.13
N GLY A 2 -13.41 8.74 -4.56
CA GLY A 2 -13.95 7.58 -3.85
C GLY A 2 -14.17 7.84 -2.35
N LYS A 3 -15.37 7.52 -1.86
CA LYS A 3 -15.87 7.71 -0.49
C LYS A 3 -15.27 6.73 0.56
N PHE A 4 -13.97 6.47 0.55
CA PHE A 4 -13.36 5.53 1.51
C PHE A 4 -12.27 6.19 2.32
N LYS A 5 -12.56 6.44 3.60
CA LYS A 5 -11.60 6.97 4.59
C LYS A 5 -10.86 5.78 5.25
N PRO A 6 -9.53 5.79 5.30
CA PRO A 6 -8.79 4.77 6.05
C PRO A 6 -8.83 5.02 7.56
N ASP A 7 -8.57 3.95 8.31
CA ASP A 7 -8.45 4.03 9.77
C ASP A 7 -7.10 4.62 10.16
N TYR A 8 -6.03 4.21 9.48
CA TYR A 8 -4.69 4.78 9.70
C TYR A 8 -3.94 4.98 8.38
N ILE A 9 -3.07 5.99 8.35
CA ILE A 9 -2.13 6.26 7.26
C ILE A 9 -0.78 6.59 7.89
N ALA A 10 0.28 5.89 7.47
CA ALA A 10 1.64 6.32 7.72
C ALA A 10 2.12 7.16 6.54
N TYR A 11 2.72 8.31 6.84
CA TYR A 11 3.08 9.32 5.85
C TYR A 11 4.53 9.80 6.03
N VAL A 12 5.11 10.27 4.93
CA VAL A 12 6.35 11.03 4.89
C VAL A 12 5.99 12.47 4.56
N LYS A 13 6.44 13.42 5.37
CA LYS A 13 6.20 14.85 5.14
C LYS A 13 7.52 15.53 4.81
N THR A 14 7.60 16.11 3.64
CA THR A 14 8.66 17.08 3.29
C THR A 14 8.13 18.50 3.53
N ARG A 15 8.95 19.53 3.27
CA ARG A 15 8.66 20.94 3.64
C ARG A 15 7.22 21.39 3.33
N SER A 16 6.69 21.03 2.16
CA SER A 16 5.34 21.44 1.72
C SER A 16 4.42 20.29 1.33
N THR A 17 4.94 19.08 1.12
CA THR A 17 4.17 17.97 0.52
C THR A 17 4.14 16.76 1.43
N ARG A 18 2.97 16.14 1.54
CA ARG A 18 2.75 14.89 2.25
C ARG A 18 2.63 13.74 1.24
N TYR A 19 3.33 12.65 1.53
CA TYR A 19 3.36 11.43 0.74
C TYR A 19 2.87 10.29 1.61
N ASP A 20 1.92 9.51 1.12
CA ASP A 20 1.30 8.41 1.88
C ASP A 20 1.79 7.07 1.30
N PRO A 21 2.87 6.47 1.82
CA PRO A 21 3.36 5.18 1.34
C PRO A 21 2.58 3.98 1.92
N THR A 22 1.91 4.13 3.07
CA THR A 22 1.28 3.01 3.77
C THR A 22 -0.07 3.37 4.36
N ILE A 23 -1.04 2.47 4.19
CA ILE A 23 -2.42 2.60 4.68
C ILE A 23 -2.80 1.35 5.48
N ALA A 24 -3.56 1.53 6.54
CA ALA A 24 -4.13 0.43 7.31
C ALA A 24 -5.64 0.57 7.44
N LYS A 25 -6.31 -0.56 7.33
CA LYS A 25 -7.74 -0.71 7.51
C LYS A 25 -8.02 -1.80 8.53
N VAL A 26 -8.79 -1.45 9.56
CA VAL A 26 -9.03 -2.30 10.72
C VAL A 26 -10.52 -2.51 10.90
N LYS A 27 -10.94 -3.77 10.99
CA LYS A 27 -12.33 -4.14 11.19
C LYS A 27 -12.49 -5.13 12.35
N PRO A 28 -13.39 -4.85 13.31
CA PRO A 28 -13.62 -5.73 14.44
C PRO A 28 -14.32 -7.04 14.02
N THR A 29 -14.12 -8.09 14.82
CA THR A 29 -14.61 -9.46 14.60
C THR A 29 -16.14 -9.57 14.50
N SER A 30 -16.88 -8.63 15.11
CA SER A 30 -18.35 -8.63 15.17
C SER A 30 -19.02 -7.83 14.05
N ALA A 31 -18.25 -7.23 13.14
CA ALA A 31 -18.84 -6.45 12.07
C ALA A 31 -19.41 -7.40 11.01
N ASN A 32 -20.73 -7.32 10.79
CA ASN A 32 -21.41 -7.98 9.68
C ASN A 32 -20.61 -7.82 8.37
N PRO A 33 -20.54 -8.86 7.50
CA PRO A 33 -19.93 -8.71 6.19
C PRO A 33 -20.58 -7.49 5.53
N GLY A 34 -19.76 -6.45 5.32
CA GLY A 34 -20.28 -5.16 4.89
C GLY A 34 -20.94 -5.31 3.53
N LYS A 35 -21.94 -4.47 3.23
CA LYS A 35 -22.48 -4.39 1.86
C LYS A 35 -21.31 -4.24 0.86
N PRO A 36 -21.37 -4.90 -0.31
CA PRO A 36 -20.37 -4.76 -1.35
C PRO A 36 -20.05 -3.27 -1.62
N PRO A 37 -18.79 -2.91 -1.90
CA PRO A 37 -17.63 -3.79 -2.10
C PRO A 37 -16.96 -4.27 -0.80
N SER A 38 -16.21 -5.38 -0.89
CA SER A 38 -15.44 -5.93 0.24
C SER A 38 -14.36 -4.97 0.74
N ASP A 39 -13.90 -5.15 1.98
CA ASP A 39 -12.89 -4.28 2.56
C ASP A 39 -11.52 -4.41 1.88
N LEU A 40 -11.21 -5.59 1.34
CA LEU A 40 -10.08 -5.79 0.42
C LEU A 40 -10.18 -4.93 -0.85
N VAL A 41 -11.36 -4.86 -1.48
CA VAL A 41 -11.55 -4.01 -2.67
C VAL A 41 -11.41 -2.53 -2.32
N LYS A 42 -11.95 -2.11 -1.17
CA LYS A 42 -11.78 -0.73 -0.68
C LYS A 42 -10.32 -0.40 -0.41
N LEU A 43 -9.58 -1.32 0.24
CA LEU A 43 -8.15 -1.17 0.47
C LEU A 43 -7.39 -1.04 -0.86
N GLY A 44 -7.65 -1.94 -1.82
CA GLY A 44 -7.04 -1.88 -3.14
C GLY A 44 -7.32 -0.56 -3.87
N GLN A 45 -8.54 -0.03 -3.78
CA GLN A 45 -8.88 1.28 -4.35
C GLN A 45 -8.09 2.42 -3.70
N GLN A 46 -7.93 2.39 -2.37
CA GLN A 46 -7.16 3.40 -1.65
C GLN A 46 -5.67 3.32 -1.99
N MET A 47 -5.09 2.11 -1.99
CA MET A 47 -3.70 1.89 -2.39
C MET A 47 -3.44 2.37 -3.81
N LYS A 48 -4.35 2.12 -4.75
CA LYS A 48 -4.26 2.64 -6.13
C LYS A 48 -4.17 4.17 -6.15
N VAL A 49 -5.02 4.86 -5.38
CA VAL A 49 -5.00 6.32 -5.31
C VAL A 49 -3.68 6.82 -4.74
N MET A 50 -3.17 6.20 -3.68
CA MET A 50 -1.87 6.55 -3.10
C MET A 50 -0.74 6.35 -4.11
N LEU A 51 -0.72 5.22 -4.82
CA LEU A 51 0.29 4.95 -5.83
C LEU A 51 0.23 5.96 -7.00
N ASN A 52 -0.97 6.30 -7.47
CA ASN A 52 -1.16 7.35 -8.47
C ASN A 52 -0.62 8.70 -8.00
N ASN A 53 -0.83 9.05 -6.74
CA ASN A 53 -0.28 10.29 -6.18
C ASN A 53 1.26 10.26 -6.21
N LEU A 54 1.90 9.17 -5.78
CA LEU A 54 3.36 9.02 -5.84
C LEU A 54 3.90 9.16 -7.28
N ILE A 55 3.24 8.53 -8.25
CA ILE A 55 3.61 8.62 -9.67
C ILE A 55 3.45 10.05 -10.20
N SER A 56 2.36 10.74 -9.83
CA SER A 56 2.11 12.14 -10.20
C SER A 56 3.19 13.07 -9.65
N TYR A 57 3.74 12.76 -8.47
CA TYR A 57 4.88 13.46 -7.90
C TYR A 57 6.23 13.07 -8.50
N LYS A 58 6.24 12.28 -9.59
CA LYS A 58 7.43 11.76 -10.28
C LYS A 58 8.30 10.85 -9.39
N ILE A 59 7.67 10.08 -8.50
CA ILE A 59 8.35 9.09 -7.67
C ILE A 59 8.14 7.72 -8.34
N PHE A 60 9.08 7.35 -9.21
CA PHE A 60 8.98 6.14 -10.04
C PHE A 60 9.36 4.87 -9.29
N SER A 61 8.87 3.72 -9.77
CA SER A 61 9.05 2.41 -9.13
C SER A 61 8.67 2.43 -7.65
N SER A 62 7.65 3.21 -7.33
CA SER A 62 7.07 3.31 -5.99
C SER A 62 6.23 2.09 -5.71
N VAL A 63 6.30 1.62 -4.47
CA VAL A 63 5.43 0.58 -3.93
C VAL A 63 4.67 1.20 -2.78
N VAL A 64 3.36 0.94 -2.72
CA VAL A 64 2.56 1.31 -1.55
C VAL A 64 2.16 0.06 -0.78
N CYS A 65 2.06 0.20 0.53
CA CYS A 65 1.75 -0.89 1.45
C CYS A 65 0.33 -0.74 2.00
N GLY A 66 -0.35 -1.88 2.15
CA GLY A 66 -1.69 -1.97 2.71
C GLY A 66 -1.72 -2.98 3.84
N ILE A 67 -2.36 -2.62 4.94
CA ILE A 67 -2.60 -3.52 6.06
C ILE A 67 -4.11 -3.71 6.17
N LEU A 68 -4.57 -4.95 6.15
CA LEU A 68 -5.97 -5.31 6.38
C LEU A 68 -6.05 -6.15 7.63
N VAL A 69 -6.75 -5.66 8.65
CA VAL A 69 -7.08 -6.43 9.84
C VAL A 69 -8.57 -6.76 9.79
N GLU A 70 -8.89 -8.04 9.70
CA GLU A 70 -10.25 -8.57 9.72
C GLU A 70 -10.42 -9.51 10.91
N GLY A 71 -11.08 -9.01 11.97
CA GLY A 71 -11.27 -9.76 13.20
C GLY A 71 -9.95 -10.06 13.91
N LYS A 72 -9.51 -11.32 13.84
CA LYS A 72 -8.26 -11.79 14.46
C LYS A 72 -7.16 -12.05 13.46
N ASP A 73 -7.37 -11.75 12.18
CA ASP A 73 -6.39 -11.99 11.13
C ASP A 73 -5.86 -10.66 10.56
N CYS A 74 -4.55 -10.61 10.33
CA CYS A 74 -3.87 -9.48 9.72
C CYS A 74 -3.25 -9.94 8.40
N SER A 75 -3.59 -9.24 7.33
CA SER A 75 -3.03 -9.45 5.98
C SER A 75 -2.29 -8.20 5.53
N LEU A 76 -1.04 -8.40 5.11
CA LEU A 76 -0.16 -7.37 4.59
C LEU A 76 -0.11 -7.45 3.08
N TYR A 77 -0.23 -6.31 2.41
CA TYR A 77 -0.24 -6.19 0.96
C TYR A 77 0.79 -5.17 0.50
N LYS A 78 1.30 -5.38 -0.70
CA LYS A 78 2.01 -4.36 -1.47
C LYS A 78 1.33 -4.16 -2.81
N MET A 79 1.40 -2.95 -3.34
CA MET A 79 0.90 -2.63 -4.68
C MET A 79 1.95 -1.87 -5.48
N ASP A 80 2.16 -2.35 -6.70
CA ASP A 80 2.95 -1.69 -7.74
C ASP A 80 2.16 -1.57 -9.06
N ILE A 81 2.72 -0.81 -9.99
CA ILE A 81 2.21 -0.70 -11.36
C ILE A 81 3.18 -1.43 -12.30
N ILE A 82 2.68 -2.43 -13.02
CA ILE A 82 3.50 -3.32 -13.87
C ILE A 82 3.31 -3.05 -15.36
N GLY A 83 2.35 -2.21 -15.71
CA GLY A 83 2.04 -1.85 -17.09
C GLY A 83 0.94 -0.81 -17.16
N GLN A 84 0.56 -0.42 -18.38
CA GLN A 84 -0.44 0.61 -18.59
C GLN A 84 -1.78 0.23 -17.94
N SER A 85 -2.18 0.99 -16.91
CA SER A 85 -3.40 0.73 -16.12
C SER A 85 -3.44 -0.61 -15.38
N PHE A 86 -2.32 -1.34 -15.30
CA PHE A 86 -2.22 -2.63 -14.62
C PHE A 86 -1.55 -2.47 -13.26
N TYR A 87 -2.39 -2.41 -12.24
CA TYR A 87 -1.99 -2.38 -10.84
C TYR A 87 -1.96 -3.81 -10.30
N ARG A 88 -0.84 -4.20 -9.70
CA ARG A 88 -0.68 -5.52 -9.10
C ARG A 88 -0.64 -5.37 -7.59
N MET A 89 -1.67 -5.90 -6.93
CA MET A 89 -1.74 -6.02 -5.46
C MET A 89 -1.34 -7.44 -5.07
N VAL A 90 -0.31 -7.58 -4.24
CA VAL A 90 0.24 -8.87 -3.83
C VAL A 90 0.08 -9.01 -2.32
N LEU A 91 -0.47 -10.13 -1.87
CA LEU A 91 -0.43 -10.53 -0.46
C LEU A 91 1.03 -10.88 -0.12
N VAL A 92 1.59 -10.14 0.83
CA VAL A 92 2.97 -10.29 1.30
C VAL A 92 3.04 -11.32 2.42
N ALA A 93 2.14 -11.18 3.39
CA ALA A 93 2.06 -12.06 4.56
C ALA A 93 0.64 -12.03 5.11
N SER A 94 0.23 -13.12 5.73
CA SER A 94 -1.00 -13.17 6.52
C SER A 94 -0.73 -13.93 7.81
N PHE A 95 -1.19 -13.41 8.94
CA PHE A 95 -0.98 -14.02 10.23
C PHE A 95 -2.11 -13.69 11.21
N PRO A 96 -2.42 -14.60 12.14
CA PRO A 96 -3.36 -14.30 13.20
C PRO A 96 -2.74 -13.39 14.25
N LEU A 97 -3.52 -12.43 14.74
CA LEU A 97 -3.17 -11.54 15.84
C LEU A 97 -3.08 -12.31 17.17
N CYS A 98 -2.08 -11.95 17.98
CA CYS A 98 -1.94 -12.46 19.35
C CYS A 98 -3.01 -11.84 20.25
N THR A 99 -4.14 -12.54 20.36
CA THR A 99 -5.27 -12.17 21.22
C THR A 99 -5.37 -13.00 22.50
N THR A 100 -4.50 -13.99 22.67
CA THR A 100 -4.45 -14.90 23.83
C THR A 100 -3.00 -15.15 24.23
N LEU A 101 -2.75 -15.48 25.51
CA LEU A 101 -1.40 -15.80 26.02
C LEU A 101 -0.75 -16.96 25.26
N SER A 102 -1.53 -17.96 24.86
CA SER A 102 -1.07 -19.09 24.04
C SER A 102 -0.52 -18.69 22.67
N LYS A 103 -0.84 -17.49 22.19
CA LYS A 103 -0.41 -16.95 20.90
C LYS A 103 0.77 -15.97 21.01
N LEU A 104 1.33 -15.77 22.21
CA LEU A 104 2.50 -14.90 22.41
C LEU A 104 3.71 -15.36 21.58
N CYS A 105 3.83 -16.66 21.32
CA CYS A 105 4.87 -17.24 20.46
C CYS A 105 4.83 -16.73 19.01
N LEU A 106 3.72 -16.12 18.58
CA LEU A 106 3.58 -15.54 17.24
C LEU A 106 4.20 -14.13 17.14
N ILE A 107 4.47 -13.46 18.27
CA ILE A 107 4.97 -12.07 18.29
C ILE A 107 6.25 -11.88 17.46
N PRO A 108 7.26 -12.78 17.53
CA PRO A 108 8.43 -12.68 16.68
C PRO A 108 8.09 -12.68 15.18
N ASN A 109 7.20 -13.58 14.76
CA ASN A 109 6.78 -13.68 13.36
C ASN A 109 5.98 -12.45 12.90
N MET A 110 5.06 -11.96 13.75
CA MET A 110 4.34 -10.70 13.49
C MET A 110 5.29 -9.51 13.34
N SER A 111 6.27 -9.42 14.24
CA SER A 111 7.30 -8.37 14.22
C SER A 111 8.13 -8.46 12.92
N LEU A 112 8.54 -9.65 12.51
CA LEU A 112 9.29 -9.86 11.27
C LEU A 112 8.49 -9.41 10.04
N CYS A 113 7.20 -9.75 9.97
CA CYS A 113 6.33 -9.32 8.88
C CYS A 113 6.17 -7.78 8.85
N MET A 114 6.06 -7.15 10.02
CA MET A 114 5.96 -5.69 10.12
C MET A 114 7.28 -4.99 9.77
N ILE A 115 8.43 -5.57 10.14
CA ILE A 115 9.76 -5.08 9.72
C ILE A 115 9.89 -5.12 8.20
N TYR A 116 9.50 -6.23 7.56
CA TYR A 116 9.53 -6.32 6.11
C TYR A 116 8.67 -5.23 5.44
N LEU A 117 7.46 -4.96 5.96
CA LEU A 117 6.61 -3.89 5.43
C LEU A 117 7.21 -2.49 5.67
N LYS A 118 7.84 -2.29 6.83
CA LYS A 118 8.57 -1.07 7.17
C LYS A 118 9.72 -0.84 6.18
N ASP A 119 10.47 -1.88 5.82
CA ASP A 119 11.59 -1.75 4.89
C ASP A 119 11.15 -1.30 3.49
N ILE A 120 10.03 -1.84 2.98
CA ILE A 120 9.42 -1.38 1.72
C ILE A 120 8.99 0.09 1.82
N THR A 121 8.40 0.45 2.96
CA THR A 121 7.94 1.83 3.23
C THR A 121 9.11 2.80 3.26
N ILE A 122 10.22 2.41 3.91
CA ILE A 122 11.45 3.21 4.01
C ILE A 122 12.12 3.34 2.64
N ASP A 123 12.18 2.29 1.83
CA ASP A 123 12.71 2.39 0.47
C ASP A 123 11.93 3.42 -0.36
N THR A 124 10.60 3.39 -0.24
CA THR A 124 9.72 4.37 -0.89
C THR A 124 9.94 5.78 -0.33
N ALA A 125 10.12 5.94 0.98
CA ALA A 125 10.44 7.22 1.61
C ALA A 125 11.78 7.79 1.12
N LYS A 126 12.83 6.96 1.00
CA LYS A 126 14.12 7.36 0.45
C LYS A 126 14.01 7.84 -1.00
N LYS A 127 13.15 7.20 -1.81
CA LYS A 127 12.85 7.64 -3.18
C LYS A 127 12.14 9.00 -3.20
N VAL A 128 11.20 9.23 -2.27
CA VAL A 128 10.55 10.54 -2.08
C VAL A 128 11.60 11.62 -1.79
N GLU A 129 12.46 11.40 -0.79
CA GLU A 129 13.50 12.35 -0.39
C GLU A 129 14.47 12.66 -1.54
N LYS A 130 14.92 11.62 -2.25
CA LYS A 130 15.79 11.79 -3.42
C LYS A 130 15.12 12.62 -4.51
N SER A 131 13.84 12.35 -4.81
CA SER A 131 13.07 13.12 -5.81
C SER A 131 12.97 14.60 -5.42
N GLU A 132 12.68 14.89 -4.16
CA GLU A 132 12.57 16.27 -3.67
C GLU A 132 13.91 17.02 -3.68
N LEU A 133 15.00 16.35 -3.30
CA LEU A 133 16.35 16.90 -3.42
C LEU A 133 16.73 17.22 -4.87
N THR A 134 16.38 16.34 -5.80
CA THR A 134 16.63 16.56 -7.23
C THR A 134 15.82 17.74 -7.77
N LYS A 135 14.54 17.87 -7.38
CA LYS A 135 13.71 19.04 -7.72
C LYS A 135 14.29 20.34 -7.15
N ALA A 136 14.73 20.33 -5.89
CA ALA A 136 15.34 21.50 -5.26
C ALA A 136 16.64 21.97 -5.95
N LYS A 137 17.37 21.04 -6.58
CA LYS A 137 18.58 21.33 -7.37
C LYS A 137 18.29 21.77 -8.82
N GLY A 138 17.02 21.86 -9.22
CA GLY A 138 16.64 22.24 -10.59
C GLY A 138 16.96 21.20 -11.66
N GLN A 139 17.39 20.00 -11.28
CA GLN A 139 17.75 18.94 -12.22
C GLN A 139 16.50 18.15 -12.64
N ARG A 140 16.15 18.16 -13.94
CA ARG A 140 15.15 17.23 -14.50
C ARG A 140 15.86 15.96 -14.97
N LYS A 141 15.98 14.95 -14.11
CA LYS A 141 16.49 13.63 -14.56
C LYS A 141 15.41 12.90 -15.36
N LEU A 142 15.79 12.45 -16.55
CA LEU A 142 15.01 11.62 -17.47
C LEU A 142 15.47 10.16 -17.27
N GLU A 143 15.10 9.51 -16.17
CA GLU A 143 15.44 8.09 -15.96
C GLU A 143 14.16 7.28 -15.76
N ASN A 144 13.96 6.27 -16.63
CA ASN A 144 12.93 5.22 -16.58
C ASN A 144 11.60 5.66 -15.96
N VAL A 145 11.00 6.63 -16.64
CA VAL A 145 9.76 7.28 -16.24
C VAL A 145 8.61 6.31 -16.51
N VAL A 146 7.93 5.84 -15.46
CA VAL A 146 6.58 5.29 -15.64
C VAL A 146 5.72 6.43 -16.22
N PRO A 147 5.21 6.29 -17.47
CA PRO A 147 4.45 7.35 -18.09
C PRO A 147 3.20 7.66 -17.29
N GLU A 148 2.82 8.93 -17.20
CA GLU A 148 1.55 9.30 -16.56
C GLU A 148 0.35 8.63 -17.26
N SER A 149 0.50 8.30 -18.55
CA SER A 149 -0.48 7.52 -19.33
C SER A 149 -0.72 6.10 -18.80
N TRP A 150 0.12 5.60 -17.90
CA TRP A 150 -0.13 4.35 -17.19
C TRP A 150 -1.15 4.50 -16.07
N MET A 151 -1.38 5.71 -15.56
CA MET A 151 -2.36 5.94 -14.51
C MET A 151 -3.78 5.92 -15.06
N ARG A 152 -4.68 5.19 -14.38
CA ARG A 152 -6.12 5.29 -14.62
C ARG A 152 -6.77 6.14 -13.54
N HIS A 153 -7.43 7.23 -13.92
CA HIS A 153 -8.14 8.12 -12.99
C HIS A 153 -9.57 7.64 -12.64
N VAL A 154 -10.13 6.72 -13.43
CA VAL A 154 -11.45 6.09 -13.21
C VAL A 154 -11.39 4.83 -12.32
N THR A 155 -12.54 4.32 -11.89
CA THR A 155 -12.70 3.07 -11.13
C THR A 155 -12.02 1.89 -11.82
N CYS A 156 -11.30 1.07 -11.04
CA CYS A 156 -10.70 -0.17 -11.53
C CYS A 156 -11.48 -1.39 -11.05
N THR A 157 -11.52 -2.42 -11.90
CA THR A 157 -11.98 -3.76 -11.53
C THR A 157 -10.82 -4.51 -10.90
N PHE A 158 -11.03 -5.06 -9.71
CA PHE A 158 -10.05 -5.94 -9.06
C PHE A 158 -10.36 -7.38 -9.45
N LYS A 159 -9.37 -8.08 -10.01
CA LYS A 159 -9.43 -9.53 -10.25
C LYS A 159 -8.39 -10.18 -9.34
N CYS A 160 -8.83 -11.10 -8.48
CA CYS A 160 -7.93 -11.93 -7.72
C CYS A 160 -7.48 -13.08 -8.62
N LYS A 161 -6.16 -13.24 -8.81
CA LYS A 161 -5.58 -14.41 -9.46
C LYS A 161 -4.83 -15.18 -8.38
N LYS A 162 -5.30 -16.39 -8.07
CA LYS A 162 -4.50 -17.34 -7.29
C LYS A 162 -3.34 -17.77 -8.19
N THR A 163 -2.12 -17.59 -7.73
CA THR A 163 -0.99 -18.32 -8.30
C THR A 163 -1.05 -19.69 -7.65
N ASP A 164 -1.47 -20.70 -8.40
CA ASP A 164 -1.24 -22.08 -8.00
C ASP A 164 0.27 -22.23 -7.79
N GLY A 165 0.66 -22.57 -6.57
CA GLY A 165 2.06 -22.81 -6.24
C GLY A 165 2.45 -24.16 -6.83
N ASP A 166 3.55 -24.17 -7.59
CA ASP A 166 4.39 -25.35 -7.77
C ASP A 166 5.27 -25.54 -6.52
#